data_AF-A2GQR3-F1
#
_entry.id   AF-A2GQR3-F1
#
_cell.length_a   1.000
_cell.length_b   1.000
_cell.length_c   1.000
_cell.angle_alpha   90.00
_cell.angle_beta   90.00
_cell.angle_gamma   90.00
#
_symmetry.space_group_name_H-M   'P 1'
#
loop_
_entity.id
_entity.type
_entity.pdbx_description
1 polymer ?
#
loop_
_entity_poly.entity_id
_entity_poly.type
_entity_poly.pdbx_seq_one_letter_code
_entity_poly.pdbx_strand_id
1 'polypeptide(L)'
;MEDDRLSVSSLKSTDSTRTTDSVRDREDYLKQSERLFILQSFTVGALKNMRNYEGQTPAGDRKTDVLARAVQLVKTKTEIVDFILAACPYK
;
A
#
# COMPACT_ATOMS: atom_id res chain seq x y z
N MET A 1 45.04 -38.01 25.66
CA MET A 1 45.35 -36.83 26.49
C MET A 1 45.23 -35.64 25.57
N GLU A 2 44.27 -34.78 25.87
CA GLU A 2 43.92 -33.56 25.16
C GLU A 2 45.02 -32.52 25.34
N ASP A 3 45.31 -31.74 24.30
CA ASP A 3 45.52 -30.29 24.35
C ASP A 3 46.05 -29.84 22.99
N ASP A 4 45.21 -29.14 22.21
CA ASP A 4 45.74 -28.18 21.25
C ASP A 4 44.99 -26.86 21.38
N ARG A 5 45.75 -25.87 21.83
CA ARG A 5 45.30 -24.57 22.32
C ARG A 5 45.35 -23.58 21.18
N LEU A 6 44.21 -23.14 20.66
CA LEU A 6 44.11 -21.86 19.96
C LEU A 6 42.80 -21.14 20.30
N SER A 7 42.87 -20.27 21.31
CA SER A 7 42.00 -19.11 21.43
C SER A 7 42.41 -18.03 20.43
N VAL A 8 41.42 -17.26 19.99
CA VAL A 8 41.39 -15.80 19.70
C VAL A 8 40.73 -15.47 18.35
N SER A 9 39.42 -15.17 18.45
CA SER A 9 38.71 -14.00 17.91
C SER A 9 38.98 -13.49 16.48
N SER A 10 37.98 -13.57 15.59
CA SER A 10 37.47 -12.39 14.84
C SER A 10 36.41 -12.73 13.78
N LEU A 11 35.25 -12.09 13.93
CA LEU A 11 34.51 -11.36 12.88
C LEU A 11 34.05 -12.11 11.62
N LYS A 12 32.74 -12.42 11.59
CA LYS A 12 31.76 -12.33 10.48
C LYS A 12 30.70 -13.41 10.72
N SER A 13 29.39 -13.19 10.62
CA SER A 13 28.68 -12.29 9.75
C SER A 13 27.33 -11.97 10.40
N THR A 14 27.05 -10.69 10.61
CA THR A 14 25.66 -10.22 10.62
C THR A 14 25.19 -10.28 9.16
N ASP A 15 24.76 -11.45 8.69
CA ASP A 15 24.04 -11.51 7.41
C ASP A 15 22.58 -11.12 7.66
N SER A 16 22.44 -9.80 7.87
CA SER A 16 21.19 -9.10 7.70
C SER A 16 20.85 -9.14 6.21
N THR A 17 19.79 -9.87 5.86
CA THR A 17 18.92 -9.43 4.77
C THR A 17 17.47 -9.56 5.19
N ARG A 18 16.99 -8.53 5.89
CA ARG A 18 15.58 -8.17 5.93
C ARG A 18 15.10 -7.98 4.49
N THR A 19 14.51 -9.00 3.88
CA THR A 19 13.87 -8.92 2.57
C THR A 19 12.60 -8.07 2.68
N THR A 20 12.72 -6.73 2.62
CA THR A 20 11.56 -5.81 2.63
C THR A 20 11.65 -4.71 1.58
N ASP A 21 12.37 -4.91 0.49
CA ASP A 21 12.54 -3.86 -0.53
C ASP A 21 12.40 -4.30 -1.99
N SER A 22 11.94 -5.51 -2.28
CA SER A 22 11.65 -5.93 -3.66
C SER A 22 10.22 -5.65 -4.13
N VAL A 23 9.34 -5.14 -3.26
CA VAL A 23 7.91 -4.88 -3.60
C VAL A 23 7.62 -3.41 -3.89
N ARG A 24 8.56 -2.49 -3.62
CA ARG A 24 8.35 -1.04 -3.78
C ARG A 24 8.69 -0.50 -5.18
N ASP A 25 9.30 -1.32 -6.03
CA ASP A 25 9.76 -0.94 -7.38
C ASP A 25 8.82 -1.38 -8.51
N ARG A 26 7.56 -1.66 -8.21
CA ARG A 26 6.54 -1.64 -9.26
C ARG A 26 6.21 -0.17 -9.50
N GLU A 27 6.66 0.40 -10.62
CA GLU A 27 6.38 1.78 -11.10
C GLU A 27 4.90 2.21 -11.03
N ASP A 28 4.00 1.24 -10.86
CA ASP A 28 2.57 1.43 -10.71
C ASP A 28 2.11 1.71 -9.26
N TYR A 29 2.91 1.43 -8.23
CA TYR A 29 2.49 1.69 -6.84
C TYR A 29 2.49 3.19 -6.54
N LEU A 30 1.40 3.63 -5.90
CA LEU A 30 1.23 4.99 -5.42
C LEU A 30 1.51 5.09 -3.92
N LYS A 31 2.27 6.12 -3.53
CA LYS A 31 2.42 6.51 -2.13
C LYS A 31 1.06 6.86 -1.56
N GLN A 32 0.91 6.72 -0.24
CA GLN A 32 -0.33 7.05 0.44
C GLN A 32 -0.75 8.50 0.22
N SER A 33 0.21 9.43 0.23
CA SER A 33 -0.02 10.85 -0.03
C SER A 33 -0.54 11.12 -1.44
N GLU A 34 -0.05 10.40 -2.44
CA GLU A 34 -0.49 10.54 -3.84
C GLU A 34 -1.93 10.04 -4.00
N ARG A 35 -2.24 8.87 -3.44
CA ARG A 35 -3.60 8.33 -3.40
C ARG A 35 -4.56 9.28 -2.69
N LEU A 36 -4.16 9.82 -1.55
CA LEU A 36 -4.96 10.80 -0.82
C LEU A 36 -5.16 12.07 -1.65
N PHE A 37 -4.11 12.57 -2.29
CA PHE A 37 -4.16 13.79 -3.12
C PHE A 37 -5.14 13.66 -4.29
N ILE A 38 -5.20 12.48 -4.92
CA ILE A 38 -6.16 12.20 -5.99
C ILE A 38 -7.58 12.09 -5.43
N LEU A 39 -7.77 11.28 -4.38
CA LEU A 39 -9.10 10.94 -3.85
C LEU A 39 -9.77 12.10 -3.09
N GLN A 40 -9.01 13.02 -2.49
CA GLN A 40 -9.57 14.15 -1.72
C GLN A 40 -10.41 15.12 -2.57
N SER A 41 -10.15 15.17 -3.88
CA SER A 41 -10.85 16.03 -4.84
C SER A 41 -12.31 15.59 -5.08
N PHE A 42 -12.64 14.35 -4.71
CA PHE A 42 -14.00 13.81 -4.85
C PHE A 42 -14.88 14.15 -3.64
N THR A 43 -16.19 14.21 -3.90
CA THR A 43 -17.20 14.36 -2.84
C THR A 43 -17.36 13.05 -2.06
N VAL A 44 -17.90 13.13 -0.83
CA VAL A 44 -18.17 11.93 -0.02
C VAL A 44 -19.12 10.97 -0.74
N GLY A 45 -20.15 11.49 -1.42
CA GLY A 45 -21.09 10.68 -2.19
C GLY A 45 -20.40 9.95 -3.35
N ALA A 46 -19.52 10.63 -4.09
CA ALA A 46 -18.74 10.00 -5.15
C ALA A 46 -17.84 8.89 -4.61
N LEU A 47 -17.09 9.17 -3.54
CA LEU A 47 -16.20 8.18 -2.91
C LEU A 47 -16.97 6.93 -2.46
N LYS A 48 -18.14 7.09 -1.82
CA LYS A 48 -18.97 5.96 -1.36
C LYS A 48 -19.52 5.08 -2.50
N ASN A 49 -19.55 5.59 -3.74
CA ASN A 49 -19.99 4.83 -4.91
C ASN A 49 -18.83 4.11 -5.63
N MET A 50 -17.58 4.49 -5.37
CA MET A 50 -16.40 3.84 -5.91
C MET A 50 -16.19 2.46 -5.29
N ARG A 51 -15.69 1.51 -6.07
CA ARG A 51 -15.52 0.10 -5.67
C ARG A 51 -14.18 -0.42 -6.15
N ASN A 52 -13.46 -1.15 -5.31
CA ASN A 52 -12.26 -1.86 -5.77
C ASN A 52 -12.65 -3.12 -6.56
N TYR A 53 -11.65 -3.85 -7.04
CA TYR A 53 -11.88 -5.09 -7.79
C TYR A 53 -12.62 -6.17 -6.97
N GLU A 54 -12.56 -6.11 -5.64
CA GLU A 54 -13.31 -6.99 -4.72
C GLU A 54 -14.75 -6.51 -4.47
N GLY A 55 -15.17 -5.38 -5.07
CA GLY A 55 -16.49 -4.79 -4.89
C GLY A 55 -16.67 -3.99 -3.59
N GLN A 56 -15.60 -3.77 -2.83
CA GLN A 56 -15.63 -3.03 -1.56
C GLN A 56 -15.74 -1.52 -1.80
N THR A 57 -16.65 -0.87 -1.08
CA THR A 57 -16.82 0.59 -1.05
C THR A 57 -16.20 1.19 0.21
N PRO A 58 -15.69 2.44 0.15
CA PRO A 58 -15.18 3.11 1.33
C PRO A 58 -16.35 3.62 2.18
N ALA A 59 -16.48 3.07 3.40
CA ALA A 59 -17.50 3.44 4.36
C ALA A 59 -16.97 4.39 5.45
N GLY A 60 -17.85 5.20 6.02
CA GLY A 60 -17.54 6.13 7.11
C GLY A 60 -18.55 7.26 7.24
N ASP A 61 -18.54 7.92 8.39
CA ASP A 61 -19.45 9.02 8.72
C ASP A 61 -18.87 10.36 8.28
N ARG A 62 -17.58 10.59 8.53
CA ARG A 62 -16.87 11.82 8.11
C ARG A 62 -16.10 11.60 6.82
N LYS A 63 -15.88 12.69 6.07
CA LYS A 63 -15.07 12.67 4.83
C LYS A 63 -13.67 12.09 5.08
N THR A 64 -13.07 12.39 6.23
CA THR A 64 -11.77 11.87 6.65
C THR A 64 -11.76 10.34 6.77
N ASP A 65 -12.83 9.76 7.32
CA ASP A 65 -12.95 8.32 7.52
C ASP A 65 -13.10 7.60 6.17
N VAL A 66 -13.97 8.16 5.31
CA VAL A 66 -14.17 7.65 3.94
C VAL A 66 -12.87 7.73 3.13
N LEU A 67 -12.13 8.83 3.21
CA LEU A 67 -10.83 8.97 2.54
C LEU A 67 -9.79 7.99 3.07
N ALA A 68 -9.70 7.83 4.40
CA ALA A 68 -8.78 6.88 5.01
C ALA A 68 -9.05 5.45 4.52
N ARG A 69 -10.33 5.07 4.41
CA ARG A 69 -10.73 3.77 3.85
C ARG A 69 -10.46 3.68 2.35
N ALA A 70 -10.84 4.68 1.57
CA ALA A 70 -10.63 4.68 0.11
C ALA A 70 -9.13 4.53 -0.24
N VAL A 71 -8.25 5.24 0.47
CA VAL A 71 -6.79 5.13 0.30
C VAL A 71 -6.26 3.74 0.69
N GLN A 72 -6.92 3.02 1.60
CA GLN A 72 -6.53 1.65 1.94
C GLN A 72 -6.92 0.65 0.84
N LEU A 73 -8.04 0.88 0.14
CA LEU A 73 -8.60 -0.02 -0.87
C LEU A 73 -7.84 -0.03 -2.20
N VAL A 74 -7.05 1.00 -2.50
CA VAL A 74 -6.25 1.10 -3.71
C VAL A 74 -4.77 1.30 -3.38
N LYS A 75 -3.88 0.66 -4.11
CA LYS A 75 -2.42 0.74 -3.97
C LYS A 75 -1.74 1.21 -5.24
N THR A 76 -2.24 0.87 -6.42
CA THR A 76 -1.60 1.18 -7.71
C THR A 76 -2.34 2.23 -8.54
N LYS A 77 -1.71 2.75 -9.62
CA LYS A 77 -2.36 3.69 -10.55
C LYS A 77 -3.49 3.00 -11.30
N THR A 78 -3.33 1.73 -11.65
CA THR A 78 -4.39 0.95 -12.29
C THR A 78 -5.60 0.83 -11.35
N GLU A 79 -5.37 0.42 -10.10
CA GLU A 79 -6.43 0.26 -9.12
C GLU A 79 -7.18 1.57 -8.82
N ILE A 80 -6.49 2.72 -8.74
CA ILE A 80 -7.18 4.00 -8.50
C ILE A 80 -8.04 4.43 -9.69
N VAL A 81 -7.61 4.17 -10.92
CA VAL A 81 -8.38 4.46 -12.12
C VAL A 81 -9.62 3.58 -12.18
N ASP A 82 -9.46 2.27 -12.01
CA ASP A 82 -10.58 1.32 -11.99
C ASP A 82 -11.59 1.66 -10.88
N PHE A 83 -11.09 2.03 -9.70
CA PHE A 83 -11.91 2.43 -8.55
C PHE A 83 -12.79 3.64 -8.86
N ILE A 84 -12.24 4.64 -9.54
CA ILE A 84 -12.98 5.85 -9.96
C ILE A 84 -13.97 5.50 -11.07
N LEU A 85 -13.55 4.74 -12.07
CA LEU A 85 -14.39 4.36 -13.21
C LEU A 85 -15.57 3.46 -12.80
N ALA A 86 -15.42 2.63 -11.78
CA ALA A 86 -16.50 1.81 -11.23
C ALA A 86 -17.69 2.63 -10.68
N ALA A 87 -17.47 3.90 -10.34
CA ALA A 87 -18.53 4.82 -9.92
C ALA A 87 -19.19 5.56 -11.09
N CYS A 88 -18.63 5.47 -12.31
CA CYS A 88 -19.20 6.11 -13.48
C CYS A 88 -20.34 5.25 -14.06
N PRO A 89 -21.48 5.84 -14.42
CA PRO A 89 -22.55 5.10 -15.07
C PRO A 89 -22.07 4.60 -16.45
N TYR A 90 -22.24 3.32 -16.72
CA TYR A 90 -22.13 2.77 -18.06
C TYR A 90 -23.31 3.30 -18.88
N LYS A 91 -23.02 3.97 -20.00
CA LYS A 91 -24.04 4.41 -20.95
C LYS A 91 -24.64 3.23 -21.70
#